data_AF-A0A1H0V6T2-F1
#
_entry.id   AF-A0A1H0V6T2-F1
#
_cell.length_a   1.000
_cell.length_b   1.000
_cell.length_c   1.000
_cell.angle_alpha   90.00
_cell.angle_beta   90.00
_cell.angle_gamma   90.00
#
_symmetry.space_group_name_H-M   'P 1'
#
loop_
_entity.id
_entity.type
_entity.pdbx_description
1 polymer ?
#
loop_
_entity_poly.entity_id
_entity_poly.type
_entity_poly.pdbx_seq_one_letter_code
_entity_poly.pdbx_strand_id
1 'polypeptide(L)'
;MRLFAVRQAAADLRAGAGPLVLVSAGVFAGLAPLLGLDAWVPPAAAAVALLSGVNVIRSDVLAPARARAVARAVRPLHTGAEGSAFRPAANALQIAAGLWIAPAHVLRDGGEYQVVLPDGATVGLRPLHREGGHDIAVFGSNTDWPWTARPQWSPPEPGERITVVGWLVGSAVATTQAATELTAQESQAPGMVTMIGPAPPSGSSGSALIAARTGRVIGVLTAVGALDIRQRPPGAGDTGIVLGVLLAAVPVRFRQWSASRRSGQ
;
A
#
# COMPACT_ATOMS: atom_id res chain seq x y z
N MET A 1 -22.50 -7.66 -0.65
CA MET A 1 -21.20 -7.98 0.00
C MET A 1 -20.42 -9.11 -0.69
N ARG A 2 -21.07 -10.24 -1.06
CA ARG A 2 -20.40 -11.45 -1.59
C ARG A 2 -19.72 -11.30 -2.97
N LEU A 3 -20.30 -10.54 -3.91
CA LEU A 3 -19.77 -10.41 -5.29
C LEU A 3 -18.38 -9.72 -5.40
N PHE A 4 -18.09 -8.76 -4.53
CA PHE A 4 -16.79 -8.06 -4.54
C PHE A 4 -15.69 -8.88 -3.86
N ALA A 5 -16.02 -9.59 -2.77
CA ALA A 5 -15.10 -10.53 -2.14
C ALA A 5 -14.73 -11.68 -3.08
N VAL A 6 -15.68 -12.19 -3.86
CA VAL A 6 -15.43 -13.23 -4.89
C VAL A 6 -14.58 -12.68 -6.03
N ARG A 7 -14.83 -11.45 -6.52
CA ARG A 7 -13.98 -10.82 -7.55
C ARG A 7 -12.55 -10.56 -7.06
N GLN A 8 -12.39 -10.26 -5.78
CA GLN A 8 -11.10 -9.97 -5.18
C GLN A 8 -10.33 -11.25 -4.84
N ALA A 9 -10.98 -12.26 -4.27
CA ALA A 9 -10.41 -13.60 -4.13
C ALA A 9 -10.02 -14.20 -5.49
N ALA A 10 -10.82 -13.99 -6.54
CA ALA A 10 -10.47 -14.39 -7.90
C ALA A 10 -9.31 -13.58 -8.49
N ALA A 11 -9.17 -12.29 -8.13
CA ALA A 11 -8.05 -11.46 -8.56
C ALA A 11 -6.74 -11.85 -7.86
N ASP A 12 -6.81 -12.20 -6.58
CA ASP A 12 -5.69 -12.61 -5.74
C ASP A 12 -5.25 -14.06 -6.09
N LEU A 13 -6.21 -14.98 -6.30
CA LEU A 13 -5.94 -16.30 -6.88
C LEU A 13 -5.30 -16.20 -8.28
N ARG A 14 -5.74 -15.26 -9.13
CA ARG A 14 -5.11 -15.02 -10.45
C ARG A 14 -3.75 -14.33 -10.38
N ALA A 15 -3.43 -13.65 -9.28
CA ALA A 15 -2.12 -13.03 -9.05
C ALA A 15 -1.12 -14.07 -8.53
N GLY A 16 -1.55 -15.01 -7.67
CA GLY A 16 -0.72 -16.10 -7.14
C GLY A 16 -0.63 -17.36 -8.02
N ALA A 17 -1.64 -17.67 -8.83
CA ALA A 17 -1.65 -18.87 -9.66
C ALA A 17 -0.86 -18.75 -10.98
N GLY A 18 -0.49 -17.53 -11.40
CA GLY A 18 0.24 -17.29 -12.65
C GLY A 18 1.53 -18.12 -12.77
N PRO A 19 2.43 -18.08 -11.78
CA PRO A 19 3.66 -18.88 -11.77
C PRO A 19 3.38 -20.39 -11.76
N LEU A 20 2.40 -20.85 -10.98
CA LEU A 20 2.03 -22.27 -10.92
C LEU A 20 1.49 -22.77 -12.25
N VAL A 21 0.63 -22.01 -12.92
CA VAL A 21 0.11 -22.36 -14.26
C VAL A 21 1.24 -22.37 -15.29
N LEU A 22 2.20 -21.46 -15.18
CA LEU A 22 3.38 -21.41 -16.06
C LEU A 22 4.27 -22.63 -15.89
N VAL A 23 4.55 -23.02 -14.65
CA VAL A 23 5.33 -24.22 -14.33
C VAL A 23 4.58 -25.47 -14.81
N SER A 24 3.28 -25.56 -14.53
CA SER A 24 2.44 -26.68 -14.95
C SER A 24 2.40 -26.82 -16.48
N ALA A 25 2.21 -25.71 -17.19
CA ALA A 25 2.18 -25.68 -18.64
C ALA A 25 3.57 -25.95 -19.26
N GLY A 26 4.65 -25.49 -18.64
CA GLY A 26 6.02 -25.81 -19.05
C GLY A 26 6.37 -27.29 -18.86
N VAL A 27 6.01 -27.88 -17.72
CA VAL A 27 6.16 -29.32 -17.46
C VAL A 27 5.33 -30.14 -18.44
N PHE A 28 4.08 -29.74 -18.70
CA PHE A 28 3.22 -30.42 -19.67
C PHE A 28 3.80 -30.31 -21.09
N ALA A 29 4.29 -29.14 -21.50
CA ALA A 29 4.93 -28.95 -22.80
C ALA A 29 6.23 -29.78 -22.95
N GLY A 30 6.99 -29.97 -21.86
CA GLY A 30 8.20 -30.81 -21.85
C GLY A 30 7.91 -32.32 -21.82
N LEU A 31 6.80 -32.75 -21.21
CA LEU A 31 6.39 -34.16 -21.13
C LEU A 31 5.52 -34.61 -22.32
N ALA A 32 4.81 -33.70 -22.99
CA ALA A 32 3.94 -34.01 -24.13
C ALA A 32 4.65 -34.81 -25.25
N PRO A 33 5.91 -34.51 -25.66
CA PRO A 33 6.62 -35.31 -26.65
C PRO A 33 6.91 -36.74 -26.16
N LEU A 34 7.22 -36.91 -24.87
CA LEU A 34 7.50 -38.22 -24.26
C LEU A 34 6.24 -39.10 -24.16
N LEU A 35 5.06 -38.48 -24.20
CA LEU A 35 3.76 -39.14 -24.17
C LEU A 35 3.12 -39.29 -25.57
N GLY A 36 3.83 -38.91 -26.65
CA GLY A 36 3.31 -38.97 -28.01
C GLY A 36 2.21 -37.95 -28.32
N LEU A 37 2.14 -36.86 -27.55
CA LEU A 37 1.17 -35.77 -27.68
C LEU A 37 1.75 -34.59 -28.47
N ASP A 38 2.47 -34.86 -29.57
CA ASP A 38 3.21 -33.85 -30.34
C ASP A 38 2.31 -32.72 -30.87
N ALA A 39 1.06 -33.02 -31.21
CA ALA A 39 0.07 -32.03 -31.64
C ALA A 39 -0.28 -30.98 -30.54
N TRP A 40 -0.06 -31.31 -29.27
CA TRP A 40 -0.32 -30.43 -28.13
C TRP A 40 0.88 -29.58 -27.72
N VAL A 41 2.07 -29.87 -28.24
CA VAL A 41 3.29 -29.13 -27.92
C VAL A 41 3.21 -27.67 -28.41
N PRO A 42 2.82 -27.37 -29.67
CA PRO A 42 2.69 -25.98 -30.13
C PRO A 42 1.68 -25.12 -29.35
N PRO A 43 0.43 -25.57 -29.09
CA PRO A 43 -0.51 -24.76 -28.32
C PRO A 43 -0.09 -24.60 -26.85
N ALA A 44 0.53 -25.60 -26.24
CA ALA A 44 1.07 -25.49 -24.88
C ALA A 44 2.22 -24.47 -24.82
N ALA A 45 3.16 -24.51 -25.77
CA ALA A 45 4.25 -23.54 -25.87
C ALA A 45 3.74 -22.11 -26.09
N ALA A 46 2.74 -21.92 -26.97
CA ALA A 46 2.10 -20.62 -27.19
C ALA A 46 1.42 -20.10 -25.90
N ALA A 47 0.72 -20.97 -25.16
CA ALA A 47 0.12 -20.60 -23.88
C ALA A 47 1.17 -20.19 -22.83
N VAL A 48 2.28 -20.93 -22.72
CA VAL A 48 3.40 -20.57 -21.83
C VAL A 48 4.00 -19.22 -22.22
N ALA A 49 4.25 -18.98 -23.51
CA ALA A 49 4.80 -17.72 -23.99
C ALA A 49 3.87 -16.53 -23.69
N LEU A 50 2.56 -16.69 -23.92
CA LEU A 50 1.56 -15.66 -23.57
C LEU A 50 1.50 -15.40 -22.07
N LEU A 51 1.45 -16.44 -21.25
CA LEU A 51 1.41 -16.31 -19.79
C LEU A 51 2.69 -15.68 -19.25
N SER A 52 3.85 -16.02 -19.82
CA SER A 52 5.15 -15.42 -19.49
C SER A 52 5.17 -13.94 -19.82
N GLY A 53 4.76 -13.57 -21.05
CA GLY A 53 4.64 -12.17 -21.46
C GLY A 53 3.68 -11.37 -20.57
N VAL A 54 2.53 -11.95 -20.20
CA VAL A 54 1.59 -11.31 -19.26
C VAL A 54 2.21 -11.12 -17.88
N ASN A 55 3.00 -12.08 -17.39
CA ASN A 55 3.66 -11.96 -16.09
C ASN A 55 4.74 -10.87 -16.09
N VAL A 56 5.53 -10.78 -17.17
CA VAL A 56 6.51 -9.71 -17.39
C VAL A 56 5.82 -8.36 -17.42
N ILE A 57 4.74 -8.19 -18.20
CA ILE A 57 3.98 -6.93 -18.23
C ILE A 57 3.44 -6.56 -16.84
N ARG A 58 2.97 -7.54 -16.06
CA ARG A 58 2.46 -7.28 -14.71
C ARG A 58 3.56 -6.83 -13.75
N SER A 59 4.68 -7.55 -13.74
CA SER A 59 5.79 -7.34 -12.79
C SER A 59 6.67 -6.15 -13.16
N ASP A 60 6.96 -5.95 -14.44
CA ASP A 60 7.95 -4.96 -14.90
C ASP A 60 7.31 -3.65 -15.38
N VAL A 61 6.01 -3.67 -15.75
CA VAL A 61 5.31 -2.46 -16.23
C VAL A 61 4.23 -2.02 -15.26
N LEU A 62 3.28 -2.89 -14.94
CA LEU A 62 2.10 -2.49 -14.16
C LEU A 62 2.41 -2.25 -12.68
N ALA A 63 3.14 -3.15 -12.03
CA ALA A 63 3.47 -2.99 -10.60
C ALA A 63 4.31 -1.71 -10.35
N PRO A 64 5.37 -1.41 -11.13
CA PRO A 64 6.13 -0.17 -10.96
C PRO A 64 5.32 1.08 -11.29
N ALA A 65 4.48 1.04 -12.34
CA ALA A 65 3.60 2.15 -12.68
C ALA A 65 2.61 2.45 -11.55
N ARG A 66 2.02 1.42 -10.93
CA ARG A 66 1.13 1.58 -9.78
C ARG A 66 1.87 2.06 -8.55
N ALA A 67 3.06 1.55 -8.26
CA ALA A 67 3.87 2.02 -7.14
C ALA A 67 4.20 3.51 -7.27
N ARG A 68 4.58 3.99 -8.48
CA ARG A 68 4.75 5.42 -8.77
C ARG A 68 3.46 6.22 -8.58
N ALA A 69 2.32 5.64 -8.97
CA ALA A 69 1.02 6.26 -8.79
C ALA A 69 0.65 6.43 -7.30
N VAL A 70 0.99 5.44 -6.47
CA VAL A 70 0.87 5.51 -5.00
C VAL A 70 1.83 6.53 -4.41
N ALA A 71 3.09 6.54 -4.84
CA ALA A 71 4.08 7.51 -4.37
C ALA A 71 3.62 8.97 -4.58
N ARG A 72 2.84 9.22 -5.64
CA ARG A 72 2.21 10.53 -5.90
C ARG A 72 0.95 10.80 -5.07
N ALA A 73 0.32 9.77 -4.52
CA ALA A 73 -0.83 9.89 -3.64
C ALA A 73 -0.45 10.10 -2.17
N VAL A 74 0.82 9.86 -1.80
CA VAL A 74 1.37 10.16 -0.48
C VAL A 74 1.90 11.60 -0.46
N ARG A 75 1.47 12.37 0.54
CA ARG A 75 1.84 13.78 0.71
C ARG A 75 2.24 14.09 2.15
N PRO A 76 3.15 15.04 2.39
CA PRO A 76 3.41 15.52 3.73
C PRO A 76 2.14 16.16 4.30
N LEU A 77 1.66 15.62 5.42
CA LEU A 77 0.61 16.20 6.22
C LEU A 77 1.21 17.31 7.07
N HIS A 78 0.71 18.52 6.88
CA HIS A 78 1.04 19.65 7.70
C HIS A 78 -0.07 19.89 8.72
N THR A 79 0.35 20.19 9.94
CA THR A 79 -0.54 20.56 11.04
C THR A 79 -0.22 21.98 11.48
N GLY A 80 -1.26 22.76 11.74
CA GLY A 80 -1.18 24.08 12.36
C GLY A 80 -2.19 24.19 13.50
N ALA A 81 -1.99 25.19 14.35
CA ALA A 81 -3.06 25.77 15.17
C ALA A 81 -3.50 27.10 14.54
N GLU A 82 -4.70 27.56 14.87
CA GLU A 82 -5.22 28.85 14.43
C GLU A 82 -4.18 29.97 14.68
N GLY A 83 -3.86 30.75 13.64
CA GLY A 83 -2.87 31.83 13.71
C GLY A 83 -1.41 31.41 13.74
N SER A 84 -1.08 30.12 13.55
CA SER A 84 0.30 29.62 13.55
C SER A 84 0.74 29.06 12.19
N ALA A 85 2.05 29.04 11.95
CA ALA A 85 2.61 28.45 10.74
C ALA A 85 2.44 26.93 10.72
N PHE A 86 1.88 26.43 9.60
CA PHE A 86 1.77 24.99 9.34
C PHE A 86 3.15 24.33 9.29
N ARG A 87 3.30 23.21 10.00
CA ARG A 87 4.53 22.41 10.01
C ARG A 87 4.25 20.98 9.58
N PRO A 88 5.15 20.35 8.81
CA PRO A 88 4.98 18.95 8.45
C PRO A 88 5.07 18.10 9.72
N ALA A 89 4.11 17.20 9.91
CA ALA A 89 3.98 16.36 11.11
C ALA A 89 4.05 14.87 10.79
N ALA A 90 3.55 14.47 9.61
CA ALA A 90 3.54 13.09 9.15
C ALA A 90 3.29 13.05 7.63
N ASN A 91 2.96 11.88 7.12
CA ASN A 91 2.44 11.67 5.78
C ASN A 91 0.93 11.40 5.82
N ALA A 92 0.26 11.79 4.75
CA ALA A 92 -1.12 11.43 4.46
C ALA A 92 -1.19 10.75 3.09
N LEU A 93 -2.01 9.71 2.98
CA LEU A 93 -2.24 8.95 1.76
C LEU A 93 -3.67 9.17 1.26
N GLN A 94 -3.80 9.60 0.01
CA GLN A 94 -5.10 9.65 -0.65
C GLN A 94 -5.55 8.26 -1.09
N ILE A 95 -6.68 7.79 -0.56
CA ILE A 95 -7.22 6.45 -0.84
C ILE A 95 -8.55 6.47 -1.62
N ALA A 96 -9.14 7.65 -1.80
CA ALA A 96 -10.29 7.92 -2.66
C ALA A 96 -10.33 9.41 -3.02
N ALA A 97 -11.16 9.78 -4.00
CA ALA A 97 -11.44 11.20 -4.26
C ALA A 97 -11.93 11.87 -2.97
N GLY A 98 -11.28 12.96 -2.58
CA GLY A 98 -11.56 13.70 -1.35
C GLY A 98 -11.28 12.98 -0.03
N LEU A 99 -10.72 11.76 -0.02
CA LEU A 99 -10.49 10.98 1.20
C LEU A 99 -9.02 10.65 1.40
N TRP A 100 -8.54 10.98 2.59
CA TRP A 100 -7.16 10.83 3.01
C TRP A 100 -7.07 10.03 4.30
N ILE A 101 -6.00 9.27 4.45
CA ILE A 101 -5.67 8.55 5.67
C ILE A 101 -4.32 9.04 6.18
N ALA A 102 -4.21 9.25 7.47
CA ALA A 102 -2.95 9.49 8.16
C ALA A 102 -2.97 8.81 9.55
N PRO A 103 -1.85 8.78 10.27
CA PRO A 103 -1.83 8.25 11.65
C PRO A 103 -2.70 9.10 12.58
N ALA A 104 -3.34 8.50 13.59
CA ALA A 104 -4.22 9.24 14.50
C ALA A 104 -3.46 10.12 15.49
N HIS A 105 -2.22 9.77 15.84
CA HIS A 105 -1.38 10.55 16.76
C HIS A 105 -1.02 11.95 16.22
N VAL A 106 -1.27 12.22 14.95
CA VAL A 106 -1.09 13.56 14.35
C VAL A 106 -2.24 14.50 14.71
N LEU A 107 -3.39 13.96 15.14
CA LEU A 107 -4.55 14.76 15.51
C LEU A 107 -4.28 15.52 16.81
N ARG A 108 -4.55 16.82 16.77
CA ARG A 108 -4.54 17.74 17.90
C ARG A 108 -5.90 18.40 18.04
N ASP A 109 -6.31 18.65 19.29
CA ASP A 109 -7.53 19.39 19.57
C ASP A 109 -7.43 20.81 19.02
N GLY A 110 -8.44 21.23 18.26
CA GLY A 110 -8.43 22.54 17.55
C GLY A 110 -7.39 22.65 16.43
N GLY A 111 -6.77 21.54 16.01
CA GLY A 111 -5.77 21.54 14.94
C GLY A 111 -6.37 21.78 13.55
N GLU A 112 -5.62 22.49 12.71
CA GLU A 112 -5.86 22.59 11.28
C GLU A 112 -4.91 21.67 10.52
N TYR A 113 -5.41 21.08 9.43
CA TYR A 113 -4.69 20.05 8.68
C TYR A 113 -4.69 20.40 7.20
N GLN A 114 -3.54 20.27 6.55
CA GLN A 114 -3.44 20.42 5.10
C GLN A 114 -2.36 19.54 4.51
N VAL A 115 -2.50 19.22 3.23
CA VAL A 115 -1.44 18.59 2.44
C VAL A 115 -0.96 19.55 1.36
N VAL A 116 0.33 19.48 1.04
CA VAL A 116 0.95 20.26 -0.05
C VAL A 116 1.07 19.36 -1.27
N LEU A 117 0.49 19.80 -2.39
CA LEU A 117 0.48 19.11 -3.68
C LEU A 117 1.77 19.39 -4.48
N PRO A 118 2.07 18.61 -5.56
CA PRO A 118 3.27 18.81 -6.38
C PRO A 118 3.41 20.21 -7.00
N ASP A 119 2.28 20.84 -7.32
CA ASP A 119 2.20 22.17 -7.89
C ASP A 119 2.31 23.28 -6.83
N GLY A 120 2.52 22.91 -5.56
CA GLY A 120 2.58 23.83 -4.43
C GLY A 120 1.21 24.21 -3.88
N ALA A 121 0.11 23.77 -4.49
CA ALA A 121 -1.22 24.04 -3.97
C ALA A 121 -1.45 23.32 -2.63
N THR A 122 -2.22 23.94 -1.75
CA THR A 122 -2.60 23.33 -0.46
C THR A 122 -4.02 22.81 -0.53
N VAL A 123 -4.24 21.63 0.07
CA VAL A 123 -5.57 21.04 0.24
C VAL A 123 -5.85 20.94 1.73
N GLY A 124 -6.83 21.71 2.20
CA GLY A 124 -7.33 21.63 3.57
C GLY A 124 -8.02 20.30 3.83
N LEU A 125 -7.71 19.70 4.97
CA LEU A 125 -8.22 18.42 5.43
C LEU A 125 -9.05 18.62 6.70
N ARG A 126 -10.18 17.93 6.78
CA ARG A 126 -11.03 17.89 7.98
C ARG A 126 -11.08 16.46 8.52
N PRO A 127 -10.77 16.24 9.81
CA PRO A 127 -10.93 14.92 10.42
C PRO A 127 -12.40 14.46 10.31
N LEU A 128 -12.61 13.25 9.82
CA LEU A 128 -13.93 12.63 9.70
C LEU A 128 -14.11 11.48 10.69
N HIS A 129 -13.04 10.71 10.91
CA HIS A 129 -13.04 9.54 11.79
C HIS A 129 -11.68 9.34 12.43
N ARG A 130 -11.68 8.84 13.68
CA ARG A 130 -10.49 8.41 14.40
C ARG A 130 -10.68 6.97 14.85
N GLU A 131 -9.76 6.10 14.45
CA GLU A 131 -9.70 4.71 14.86
C GLU A 131 -8.57 4.54 15.89
N GLY A 132 -8.92 4.69 17.18
CA GLY A 132 -7.94 4.71 18.27
C GLY A 132 -7.14 3.42 18.43
N GLY A 133 -7.75 2.25 18.15
CA GLY A 133 -7.09 0.95 18.31
C GLY A 133 -5.98 0.65 17.30
N HIS A 134 -5.98 1.35 16.16
CA HIS A 134 -5.00 1.13 15.08
C HIS A 134 -4.18 2.38 14.77
N ASP A 135 -4.33 3.46 15.54
CA ASP A 135 -3.65 4.73 15.28
C ASP A 135 -3.90 5.25 13.85
N ILE A 136 -5.17 5.24 13.40
CA ILE A 136 -5.57 5.74 12.07
C ILE A 136 -6.57 6.87 12.20
N ALA A 137 -6.39 7.92 11.41
CA ALA A 137 -7.36 8.98 11.19
C ALA A 137 -7.74 9.06 9.70
N VAL A 138 -9.03 9.27 9.45
CA VAL A 138 -9.57 9.52 8.11
C VAL A 138 -9.94 10.99 8.01
N PHE A 139 -9.51 11.63 6.93
CA PHE A 139 -9.78 13.01 6.63
C PHE A 139 -10.57 13.16 5.33
N GLY A 140 -11.43 14.17 5.29
CA GLY A 140 -12.13 14.62 4.11
C GLY A 140 -11.51 15.91 3.56
N SER A 141 -11.46 16.05 2.25
CA SER A 141 -11.15 17.30 1.57
C SER A 141 -12.29 17.69 0.62
N ASN A 142 -12.54 18.99 0.52
CA ASN A 142 -13.53 19.50 -0.44
C ASN A 142 -12.97 19.57 -1.87
N THR A 143 -11.64 19.65 -2.00
CA THR A 143 -10.93 19.65 -3.28
C THR A 143 -10.83 18.24 -3.85
N ASP A 144 -11.25 18.08 -5.11
CA ASP A 144 -11.05 16.87 -5.89
C ASP A 144 -9.64 16.88 -6.50
N TRP A 145 -8.72 16.16 -5.85
CA TRP A 145 -7.41 15.85 -6.41
C TRP A 145 -7.42 14.46 -7.05
N PRO A 146 -6.77 14.25 -8.22
CA PRO A 146 -6.74 12.95 -8.89
C PRO A 146 -6.23 11.84 -7.98
N TRP A 147 -7.12 10.91 -7.67
CA TRP A 147 -6.81 9.74 -6.86
C TRP A 147 -6.23 8.62 -7.73
N THR A 148 -4.96 8.28 -7.46
CA THR A 148 -4.19 7.34 -8.29
C THR A 148 -3.81 6.05 -7.56
N ALA A 149 -3.88 6.02 -6.23
CA ALA A 149 -3.55 4.84 -5.43
C ALA A 149 -4.62 3.76 -5.52
N ARG A 150 -4.25 2.51 -5.78
CA ARG A 150 -5.19 1.39 -5.75
C ARG A 150 -5.02 0.60 -4.45
N PRO A 151 -6.00 0.61 -3.54
CA PRO A 151 -5.93 -0.18 -2.33
C PRO A 151 -6.07 -1.67 -2.64
N GLN A 152 -5.32 -2.47 -1.90
CA GLN A 152 -5.42 -3.91 -1.75
C GLN A 152 -6.00 -4.16 -0.35
N TRP A 153 -7.08 -4.94 -0.31
CA TRP A 153 -7.79 -5.22 0.96
C TRP A 153 -7.47 -6.60 1.53
N SER A 154 -6.66 -7.39 0.82
CA SER A 154 -6.10 -8.63 1.34
C SER A 154 -4.81 -8.36 2.11
N PRO A 155 -4.60 -9.02 3.25
CA PRO A 155 -3.31 -8.96 3.94
C PRO A 155 -2.19 -9.49 3.04
N PRO A 156 -0.95 -9.01 3.22
CA PRO A 156 0.20 -9.56 2.51
C PRO A 156 0.47 -10.99 2.99
N GLU A 157 1.02 -11.80 2.10
CA GLU A 157 1.51 -13.13 2.47
C GLU A 157 2.82 -12.99 3.27
N PRO A 158 3.06 -13.84 4.30
CA PRO A 158 4.37 -13.89 4.96
C PRO A 158 5.49 -14.11 3.93
N GLY A 159 6.57 -13.34 4.03
CA GLY A 159 7.67 -13.33 3.05
C GLY A 159 7.45 -12.41 1.84
N GLU A 160 6.28 -11.79 1.67
CA GLU A 160 6.03 -10.82 0.62
C GLU A 160 6.86 -9.54 0.84
N ARG A 161 7.50 -9.04 -0.23
CA ARG A 161 8.23 -7.76 -0.18
C ARG A 161 7.25 -6.59 -0.16
N ILE A 162 7.47 -5.68 0.77
CA ILE A 162 6.70 -4.46 0.95
C ILE A 162 7.62 -3.27 0.81
N THR A 163 7.25 -2.31 -0.04
CA THR A 163 7.93 -1.02 -0.14
C THR A 163 7.16 0.01 0.66
N VAL A 164 7.81 0.61 1.65
CA VAL A 164 7.29 1.77 2.39
C VAL A 164 7.68 3.02 1.62
N VAL A 165 6.72 3.85 1.24
CA VAL A 165 6.97 5.10 0.49
C VAL A 165 6.29 6.28 1.18
N GLY A 166 7.08 7.31 1.46
CA GLY A 166 6.58 8.58 1.97
C GLY A 166 7.65 9.65 1.98
N TRP A 167 7.37 10.74 2.68
CA TRP A 167 8.24 11.90 2.76
C TRP A 167 8.94 11.93 4.11
N LEU A 168 10.22 12.29 4.08
CA LEU A 168 11.02 12.55 5.26
C LEU A 168 10.63 13.91 5.83
N VAL A 169 10.08 13.88 7.04
CA VAL A 169 9.60 15.03 7.77
C VAL A 169 10.51 15.19 8.99
N GLY A 170 11.51 16.08 8.94
CA GLY A 170 12.52 16.07 10.01
C GLY A 170 13.47 17.27 10.17
N SER A 171 13.70 18.12 9.18
CA SER A 171 14.45 19.37 9.42
C SER A 171 14.16 20.39 8.32
N ALA A 172 14.49 21.66 8.56
CA ALA A 172 14.17 22.84 7.75
C ALA A 172 14.63 22.81 6.27
N VAL A 173 15.20 21.70 5.79
CA VAL A 173 15.67 21.49 4.43
C VAL A 173 14.72 20.50 3.77
N ALA A 174 13.85 21.02 2.91
CA ALA A 174 13.01 20.32 1.92
C ALA A 174 12.58 18.88 2.23
N THR A 175 11.25 18.64 2.33
CA THR A 175 10.69 17.28 2.37
C THR A 175 11.20 16.47 1.18
N THR A 176 11.88 15.34 1.45
CA THR A 176 12.39 14.44 0.42
C THR A 176 11.60 13.15 0.44
N GLN A 177 11.22 12.62 -0.73
CA GLN A 177 10.55 11.33 -0.81
C GLN A 177 11.57 10.20 -0.64
N ALA A 178 11.26 9.23 0.21
CA ALA A 178 12.08 8.05 0.47
C ALA A 178 11.27 6.77 0.27
N ALA A 179 11.98 5.70 -0.08
CA ALA A 179 11.44 4.35 -0.19
C ALA A 179 12.30 3.38 0.62
N THR A 180 11.66 2.50 1.39
CA THR A 180 12.33 1.47 2.20
C THR A 180 11.72 0.12 1.90
N GLU A 181 12.55 -0.87 1.57
CA GLU A 181 12.09 -2.24 1.33
C GLU A 181 12.10 -3.05 2.63
N LEU A 182 10.99 -3.73 2.90
CA LEU A 182 10.75 -4.58 4.06
C LEU A 182 10.16 -5.92 3.60
N THR A 183 10.13 -6.89 4.51
CA THR A 183 9.52 -8.19 4.27
C THR A 183 8.38 -8.42 5.26
N ALA A 184 7.20 -8.76 4.74
CA ALA A 184 6.03 -9.11 5.56
C ALA A 184 6.30 -10.33 6.43
N GLN A 185 5.80 -10.30 7.66
CA GLN A 185 5.80 -11.41 8.59
C GLN A 185 4.36 -11.81 8.93
N GLU A 186 4.21 -13.00 9.50
CA GLU A 186 2.93 -13.39 10.08
C GLU A 186 2.54 -12.39 11.19
N SER A 187 1.37 -11.77 11.02
CA SER A 187 0.88 -10.81 12.00
C SER A 187 0.16 -11.53 13.13
N GLN A 188 0.58 -11.24 14.36
CA GLN A 188 -0.06 -11.73 15.58
C GLN A 188 -1.29 -10.88 15.97
N ALA A 189 -1.48 -9.72 15.33
CA ALA A 189 -2.55 -8.78 15.64
C ALA A 189 -3.50 -8.61 14.42
N PRO A 190 -4.82 -8.86 14.59
CA PRO A 190 -5.79 -8.62 13.52
C PRO A 190 -5.71 -7.19 12.99
N GLY A 191 -5.71 -7.02 11.67
CA GLY A 191 -5.69 -5.70 11.04
C GLY A 191 -4.32 -5.01 10.97
N MET A 192 -3.28 -5.60 11.57
CA MET A 192 -1.91 -5.11 11.51
C MET A 192 -1.08 -5.88 10.49
N VAL A 193 -0.05 -5.23 9.96
CA VAL A 193 1.02 -5.84 9.17
C VAL A 193 2.31 -5.70 9.95
N THR A 194 2.90 -6.83 10.32
CA THR A 194 4.24 -6.90 10.88
C THR A 194 5.24 -7.05 9.74
N MET A 195 6.30 -6.25 9.74
CA MET A 195 7.35 -6.33 8.73
C MET A 195 8.73 -6.30 9.38
N ILE A 196 9.70 -6.96 8.76
CA ILE A 196 11.10 -6.98 9.16
C ILE A 196 11.95 -6.35 8.06
N GLY A 197 12.90 -5.52 8.46
CA GLY A 197 13.87 -4.90 7.56
C GLY A 197 14.53 -3.67 8.20
N PRO A 198 15.21 -2.84 7.40
CA PRO A 198 15.77 -1.57 7.89
C PRO A 198 14.64 -0.67 8.39
N ALA A 199 14.82 -0.09 9.57
CA ALA A 199 13.85 0.86 10.13
C ALA A 199 13.66 2.04 9.15
N PRO A 200 12.41 2.37 8.75
CA PRO A 200 12.15 3.57 7.99
C PRO A 200 12.65 4.80 8.77
N PRO A 201 13.26 5.78 8.09
CA PRO A 201 13.79 6.98 8.72
C PRO A 201 12.71 7.79 9.45
N SER A 202 13.12 8.61 10.42
CA SER A 202 12.23 9.50 11.16
C SER A 202 11.40 10.39 10.23
N GLY A 203 10.13 10.61 10.60
CA GLY A 203 9.18 11.34 9.77
C GLY A 203 8.43 10.49 8.74
N SER A 204 8.75 9.20 8.61
CA SER A 204 8.03 8.28 7.71
C SER A 204 6.62 7.89 8.18
N SER A 205 6.19 8.33 9.36
CA SER A 205 4.84 8.04 9.89
C SER A 205 3.78 8.43 8.85
N GLY A 206 2.80 7.55 8.62
CA GLY A 206 1.76 7.71 7.59
C GLY A 206 2.18 7.34 6.16
N SER A 207 3.41 6.87 5.95
CA SER A 207 3.87 6.41 4.63
C SER A 207 3.01 5.26 4.10
N ALA A 208 2.85 5.16 2.78
CA ALA A 208 2.13 4.06 2.17
C ALA A 208 2.95 2.77 2.22
N LEU A 209 2.26 1.65 2.49
CA LEU A 209 2.81 0.31 2.38
C LEU A 209 2.38 -0.28 1.05
N ILE A 210 3.33 -0.63 0.19
CA ILE A 210 3.08 -1.06 -1.19
C ILE A 210 3.53 -2.51 -1.35
N ALA A 211 2.64 -3.39 -1.80
CA ALA A 211 3.02 -4.76 -2.19
C ALA A 211 3.89 -4.70 -3.45
N ALA A 212 5.15 -5.14 -3.37
CA ALA A 212 6.07 -5.09 -4.51
C ALA A 212 5.54 -5.86 -5.73
N ARG A 213 4.88 -7.00 -5.47
CA ARG A 213 4.30 -7.87 -6.51
C ARG A 213 3.17 -7.21 -7.31
N THR A 214 2.35 -6.38 -6.66
CA THR A 214 1.11 -5.86 -7.28
C THR A 214 1.15 -4.36 -7.55
N GLY A 215 2.07 -3.64 -6.91
CA GLY A 215 2.16 -2.18 -6.87
C GLY A 215 0.99 -1.52 -6.13
N ARG A 216 0.20 -2.26 -5.35
CA ARG A 216 -1.00 -1.77 -4.66
C ARG A 216 -0.69 -1.37 -3.23
N VAL A 217 -1.49 -0.44 -2.71
CA VAL A 217 -1.42 -0.02 -1.31
C VAL A 217 -2.07 -1.08 -0.43
N ILE A 218 -1.33 -1.60 0.54
CA ILE A 218 -1.83 -2.55 1.53
C ILE A 218 -2.29 -1.80 2.80
N GLY A 219 -1.59 -0.73 3.14
CA GLY A 219 -1.72 -0.08 4.44
C GLY A 219 -0.99 1.25 4.54
N VAL A 220 -0.95 1.77 5.75
CA VAL A 220 -0.10 2.91 6.11
C VAL A 220 0.79 2.55 7.30
N LEU A 221 1.98 3.14 7.33
CA LEU A 221 2.93 3.01 8.43
C LEU A 221 2.42 3.80 9.64
N THR A 222 2.32 3.17 10.81
CA THR A 222 1.91 3.86 12.05
C THR A 222 2.98 3.84 13.13
N ALA A 223 3.80 2.77 13.19
CA ALA A 223 4.87 2.68 14.17
C ALA A 223 6.10 1.94 13.65
N VAL A 224 7.25 2.31 14.22
CA VAL A 224 8.52 1.60 14.06
C VAL A 224 9.00 1.24 15.46
N GLY A 225 9.20 -0.05 15.73
CA GLY A 225 9.70 -0.57 16.99
C GLY A 225 11.06 -1.26 16.82
N ALA A 226 11.80 -1.41 17.91
CA ALA A 226 12.95 -2.29 17.95
C ALA A 226 12.50 -3.75 18.11
N LEU A 227 13.14 -4.68 17.40
CA LEU A 227 13.06 -6.10 17.75
C LEU A 227 13.63 -6.27 19.17
N ASP A 228 12.88 -6.92 20.06
CA ASP A 228 13.48 -7.49 21.28
C ASP A 228 14.66 -8.38 20.83
N ILE A 229 15.81 -8.24 21.48
CA ILE A 229 17.03 -9.02 21.18
C ILE A 229 16.73 -10.52 21.13
N ARG A 230 15.76 -10.99 21.93
CA ARG A 230 15.33 -12.39 21.97
C ARG A 230 14.51 -12.85 20.77
N GLN A 231 13.95 -11.91 20.00
CA GLN A 231 13.15 -12.15 18.80
C GLN A 231 13.92 -11.87 17.50
N ARG A 232 15.21 -11.50 17.59
CA ARG A 232 16.06 -11.28 16.41
C ARG A 232 16.35 -12.61 15.70
N PRO A 233 16.04 -12.72 14.39
CA PRO A 233 16.59 -13.79 13.58
C PRO A 233 18.13 -13.70 13.59
N PRO A 234 18.86 -14.84 13.50
CA PRO A 234 20.31 -14.82 13.34
C PRO A 234 20.70 -14.02 12.10
N GLY A 235 21.59 -13.03 12.25
CA GLY A 235 22.09 -12.19 11.14
C GLY A 235 21.29 -10.92 10.85
N ALA A 236 20.31 -10.56 11.68
CA ALA A 236 19.38 -9.49 11.37
C ALA A 236 19.93 -8.03 11.54
N GLY A 237 21.15 -7.80 12.02
CA GLY A 237 21.70 -6.42 12.13
C GLY A 237 20.79 -5.42 12.89
N ASP A 238 20.82 -4.13 12.52
CA ASP A 238 19.91 -3.08 13.01
C ASP A 238 18.49 -3.17 12.42
N THR A 239 17.93 -4.37 12.35
CA THR A 239 16.54 -4.58 11.92
C THR A 239 15.56 -4.15 13.00
N GLY A 240 14.54 -3.41 12.58
CA GLY A 240 13.39 -3.04 13.41
C GLY A 240 12.17 -3.91 13.08
N ILE A 241 11.23 -4.00 14.02
CA ILE A 241 9.86 -4.41 13.71
C ILE A 241 9.15 -3.16 13.20
N VAL A 242 8.63 -3.23 11.98
CA VAL A 242 7.84 -2.14 11.42
C VAL A 242 6.38 -2.55 11.44
N LEU A 243 5.53 -1.70 12.02
CA LEU A 243 4.11 -1.95 12.18
C LEU A 243 3.31 -1.06 11.23
N GLY A 244 2.56 -1.72 10.38
CA GLY A 244 1.59 -1.13 9.48
C GLY A 244 0.16 -1.46 9.88
N VAL A 245 -0.78 -0.65 9.43
CA VAL A 245 -2.22 -0.96 9.53
C VAL A 245 -2.75 -1.29 8.15
N LEU A 246 -3.46 -2.41 8.05
CA LEU A 246 -4.17 -2.79 6.85
C LEU A 246 -5.31 -1.80 6.58
N LEU A 247 -5.42 -1.32 5.34
CA LEU A 247 -6.59 -0.52 4.95
C LEU A 247 -7.90 -1.28 5.16
N ALA A 248 -7.88 -2.61 5.03
CA ALA A 248 -9.03 -3.47 5.24
C ALA A 248 -9.54 -3.49 6.69
N ALA A 249 -8.71 -3.11 7.66
CA ALA A 249 -9.06 -3.05 9.07
C ALA A 249 -9.76 -1.74 9.46
N VAL A 250 -9.73 -0.73 8.58
CA VAL A 250 -10.35 0.57 8.84
C VAL A 250 -11.86 0.46 8.58
N PRO A 251 -12.73 0.55 9.60
CA PRO A 251 -14.16 0.27 9.47
C PRO A 251 -14.97 1.35 8.72
N VAL A 252 -14.30 2.34 8.13
CA VAL A 252 -14.98 3.40 7.40
C VAL A 252 -15.68 2.80 6.18
N ARG A 253 -17.01 2.95 6.12
CA ARG A 253 -17.81 2.64 4.94
C ARG A 253 -17.48 3.66 3.82
N PHE A 254 -16.28 3.56 3.24
CA PHE A 254 -15.83 4.31 2.05
C PHE A 254 -16.80 4.23 0.87
N ARG A 255 -17.73 3.26 0.92
CA ARG A 255 -18.73 2.95 -0.11
C ARG A 255 -19.87 3.96 -0.22
N GLN A 256 -20.19 4.75 0.82
CA GLN A 256 -21.34 5.67 0.77
C GLN A 256 -20.97 7.08 0.30
N TRP A 257 -19.75 7.55 0.58
CA TRP A 257 -19.34 8.93 0.30
C TRP A 257 -19.12 9.21 -1.20
N SER A 258 -18.67 8.21 -1.97
CA SER A 258 -18.52 8.33 -3.43
C SER A 258 -19.85 8.30 -4.19
N ALA A 259 -20.89 7.71 -3.60
CA ALA A 259 -22.24 7.66 -4.19
C ALA A 259 -22.98 9.00 -3.99
N SER A 260 -22.87 9.62 -2.82
CA SER A 260 -23.56 10.87 -2.50
C SER A 260 -23.07 12.09 -3.30
N ARG A 261 -21.80 12.12 -3.74
CA ARG A 261 -21.30 13.17 -4.63
C ARG A 261 -21.74 13.03 -6.09
N ARG A 262 -22.07 11.81 -6.55
CA ARG A 262 -22.57 11.59 -7.92
C ARG A 262 -24.07 11.83 -8.07
N SER A 263 -24.83 11.76 -6.99
CA SER A 263 -26.28 12.03 -6.99
C SER A 263 -26.62 13.51 -6.72
N GLY A 264 -25.61 14.35 -6.47
CA GLY A 264 -25.77 15.79 -6.23
C GLY A 264 -25.24 16.67 -7.35
N GLN A 265 -24.97 16.09 -8.53
CA GLN A 265 -24.74 16.80 -9.79
C GLN A 265 -25.89 16.52 -10.75
#